data_AF-A0A7S4KBT1-F1
#
_entry.id   AF-A0A7S4KBT1-F1
#
_cell.length_a   1.000
_cell.length_b   1.000
_cell.length_c   1.000
_cell.angle_alpha   90.00
_cell.angle_beta   90.00
_cell.angle_gamma   90.00
#
_symmetry.space_group_name_H-M   'P 1'
#
loop_
_entity.id
_entity.type
_entity.pdbx_description
1 polymer ?
#
loop_
_entity_poly.entity_id
_entity_poly.type
_entity_poly.pdbx_seq_one_letter_code
_entity_poly.pdbx_strand_id
1 'polypeptide(L)'
;AGPPPPSYHDHRTWRLISQGAEARVWLVPDFVSAGVFLGHAPSSSSASSSSSPDILAAVCKERFPKSYRHPSLDASITRGRTKGEARCLIRCRRAGVPCPAVLGVDIAKAPGGAVDGEEKGVAA
;
A
#
# COMPACT_ATOMS: atom_id res chain seq x y z
N ALA A 1 -5.71 -24.05 11.58
CA ALA A 1 -5.26 -23.57 10.25
C ALA A 1 -5.85 -22.18 10.03
N GLY A 2 -5.03 -21.16 9.76
CA GLY A 2 -5.51 -19.80 9.52
C GLY A 2 -6.22 -19.67 8.17
N PRO A 3 -7.02 -18.61 7.95
CA PRO A 3 -7.64 -18.37 6.66
C PRO A 3 -6.57 -18.14 5.58
N PRO A 4 -6.83 -18.55 4.32
CA PRO A 4 -5.88 -18.35 3.24
C PRO A 4 -5.62 -16.84 2.99
N PRO A 5 -4.45 -16.49 2.45
CA PRO A 5 -4.15 -15.13 2.01
C PRO A 5 -5.19 -14.62 0.98
N PRO A 6 -5.43 -13.31 0.87
CA PRO A 6 -6.27 -12.73 -0.18
C PRO A 6 -5.69 -13.02 -1.57
N SER A 7 -6.52 -13.06 -2.60
CA SER A 7 -6.18 -13.52 -3.96
C SER A 7 -5.57 -12.47 -4.89
N TYR A 8 -5.27 -11.24 -4.45
CA TYR A 8 -5.07 -10.08 -5.36
C TYR A 8 -3.71 -9.91 -6.08
N HIS A 9 -2.67 -10.71 -5.82
CA HIS A 9 -1.34 -10.61 -6.49
C HIS A 9 -0.69 -11.99 -6.71
N ASP A 10 0.42 -12.09 -7.42
CA ASP A 10 1.14 -13.36 -7.52
C ASP A 10 1.90 -13.63 -6.19
N HIS A 11 1.22 -14.27 -5.23
CA HIS A 11 1.60 -14.31 -3.80
C HIS A 11 2.77 -15.24 -3.44
N ARG A 12 3.47 -15.82 -4.42
CA ARG A 12 4.40 -16.93 -4.15
C ARG A 12 5.59 -16.54 -3.26
N THR A 13 5.93 -15.25 -3.17
CA THR A 13 7.04 -14.77 -2.34
C THR A 13 6.61 -13.98 -1.10
N TRP A 14 5.31 -13.66 -0.96
CA TRP A 14 4.83 -12.90 0.19
C TRP A 14 4.79 -13.77 1.43
N ARG A 15 5.31 -13.26 2.56
CA ARG A 15 5.36 -14.00 3.82
C ARG A 15 4.56 -13.29 4.89
N LEU A 16 3.65 -13.99 5.55
CA LEU A 16 2.94 -13.44 6.71
C LEU A 16 3.95 -13.22 7.85
N ILE A 17 4.13 -11.98 8.27
CA ILE A 17 4.96 -11.61 9.42
C ILE A 17 4.14 -11.71 10.70
N SER A 18 2.91 -11.20 10.66
CA SER A 18 2.05 -11.12 11.84
C SER A 18 0.57 -11.08 11.47
N GLN A 19 -0.27 -11.64 12.34
CA GLN A 19 -1.73 -11.52 12.26
C GLN A 19 -2.27 -11.07 13.62
N GLY A 20 -2.78 -9.84 13.66
CA GLY A 20 -3.44 -9.28 14.83
C GLY A 20 -4.96 -9.38 14.73
N ALA A 21 -5.64 -8.79 15.72
CA ALA A 21 -7.09 -8.71 15.73
C ALA A 21 -7.65 -7.87 14.57
N GLU A 22 -6.89 -6.96 13.97
CA GLU A 22 -7.45 -6.04 12.97
C GLU A 22 -6.83 -6.16 11.57
N ALA A 23 -5.62 -6.71 11.46
CA ALA A 23 -4.89 -6.75 10.21
C ALA A 23 -3.91 -7.91 10.14
N ARG A 24 -3.63 -8.34 8.91
CA ARG A 24 -2.50 -9.19 8.54
C ARG A 24 -1.37 -8.30 8.01
N VAL A 25 -0.15 -8.61 8.41
CA VAL A 25 1.06 -7.90 7.98
C VAL A 25 1.94 -8.85 7.20
N TRP A 26 2.22 -8.49 5.96
CA TRP A 26 2.96 -9.30 5.00
C TRP A 26 4.30 -8.65 4.66
N LEU A 27 5.35 -9.46 4.54
CA LEU A 27 6.61 -9.08 3.89
C LEU A 27 6.45 -9.27 2.39
N VAL A 28 6.81 -8.26 1.61
CA VAL A 28 6.81 -8.24 0.16
C VAL A 28 8.27 -8.10 -0.30
N PRO A 29 8.99 -9.20 -0.55
CA PRO A 29 10.43 -9.16 -0.81
C PRO A 29 10.78 -8.53 -2.16
N ASP A 30 9.91 -8.71 -3.16
CA ASP A 30 10.16 -8.30 -4.54
C ASP A 30 9.32 -7.07 -4.93
N PHE A 31 9.26 -6.06 -4.06
CA PHE A 31 8.52 -4.84 -4.39
C PHE A 31 9.34 -4.04 -5.40
N VAL A 32 8.94 -4.15 -6.68
CA VAL A 32 9.50 -3.33 -7.75
C VAL A 32 8.98 -1.91 -7.59
N SER A 33 9.86 -1.01 -7.15
CA SER A 33 9.60 0.42 -7.23
C SER A 33 9.69 0.80 -8.71
N ALA A 34 8.55 0.85 -9.40
CA ALA A 34 8.49 1.38 -10.75
C ALA A 34 8.78 2.88 -10.69
N GLY A 35 10.07 3.23 -10.70
CA GLY A 35 10.60 4.58 -10.90
C GLY A 35 9.95 5.65 -10.01
N VAL A 36 10.45 5.79 -8.77
CA VAL A 36 10.39 7.07 -8.08
C VAL A 36 11.30 8.05 -8.85
N PHE A 37 10.80 8.59 -9.96
CA PHE A 37 11.36 9.79 -10.59
C PHE A 37 10.92 10.98 -9.71
N LEU A 38 11.58 11.14 -8.55
CA LEU A 38 11.52 12.39 -7.79
C LEU A 38 12.15 13.47 -8.67
N GLY A 39 11.29 14.30 -9.26
CA GLY A 39 11.62 15.20 -10.35
C GLY A 39 12.87 16.04 -10.11
N HIS A 40 13.88 15.80 -10.93
CA HIS A 40 14.76 16.78 -11.56
C HIS A 40 15.09 16.19 -12.93
N ALA A 41 14.73 16.87 -14.01
CA ALA A 41 15.20 16.46 -15.33
C ALA A 41 16.73 16.62 -15.33
N PRO A 42 17.54 15.58 -15.60
CA PRO A 42 18.94 15.79 -15.89
C PRO A 42 19.00 16.42 -17.28
N SER A 43 19.18 17.74 -17.29
CA SER A 43 19.67 18.43 -18.47
C SER A 43 21.05 17.84 -18.80
N SER A 44 21.05 16.94 -19.78
CA SER A 44 22.21 16.57 -20.59
C SER A 44 23.38 15.91 -19.86
N SER A 45 23.34 14.58 -19.69
CA SER A 45 24.49 13.72 -20.01
C SER A 45 24.16 12.22 -19.88
N SER A 46 24.30 11.51 -21.00
CA SER A 46 24.70 10.09 -21.08
C SER A 46 23.67 9.04 -20.68
N ALA A 47 22.84 8.65 -21.66
CA ALA A 47 22.11 7.40 -21.65
C ALA A 47 23.09 6.21 -21.72
N SER A 48 23.30 5.51 -20.60
CA SER A 48 23.75 4.12 -20.56
C SER A 48 23.84 3.60 -19.12
N SER A 49 22.77 3.01 -18.61
CA SER A 49 22.88 1.89 -17.67
C SER A 49 21.57 1.13 -17.69
N SER A 50 21.66 -0.19 -17.87
CA SER A 50 20.58 -1.13 -17.61
C SER A 50 20.12 -0.93 -16.17
N SER A 51 19.10 -0.10 -15.94
CA SER A 51 18.53 0.11 -14.62
C SER A 51 17.68 -1.11 -14.31
N SER A 52 18.34 -2.18 -13.86
CA SER A 52 17.68 -3.28 -13.16
C SER A 52 16.73 -2.64 -12.13
N PRO A 53 15.46 -3.06 -12.06
CA PRO A 53 14.56 -2.51 -11.05
C PRO A 53 15.23 -2.65 -9.68
N ASP A 54 15.34 -1.56 -8.94
CA ASP A 54 15.74 -1.63 -7.54
C ASP A 54 14.66 -2.43 -6.81
N ILE A 55 14.94 -3.71 -6.59
CA ILE A 55 14.06 -4.61 -5.85
C ILE A 55 14.16 -4.19 -4.39
N LEU A 56 13.09 -3.60 -3.87
CA LEU A 56 12.99 -3.22 -2.47
C LEU A 56 12.11 -4.23 -1.74
N ALA A 57 12.46 -4.51 -0.49
CA ALA A 57 11.52 -5.17 0.41
C ALA A 57 10.52 -4.15 0.96
N ALA A 58 9.23 -4.49 0.91
CA ALA A 58 8.15 -3.68 1.46
C ALA A 58 7.33 -4.46 2.50
N VAL A 59 6.51 -3.73 3.25
CA VAL A 59 5.53 -4.31 4.17
C VAL A 59 4.13 -3.93 3.72
N CYS A 60 3.27 -4.94 3.53
CA CYS A 60 1.85 -4.74 3.24
C CYS A 60 1.03 -4.97 4.51
N LYS A 61 0.18 -4.01 4.87
CA LYS A 61 -0.76 -4.13 6.00
C LYS A 61 -2.18 -4.22 5.45
N GLU A 62 -2.78 -5.39 5.60
CA GLU A 62 -4.08 -5.73 5.05
C GLU A 62 -5.12 -5.85 6.18
N ARG A 63 -6.17 -5.04 6.13
CA ARG A 63 -7.29 -5.09 7.09
C ARG A 63 -8.36 -6.06 6.58
N PHE A 64 -8.72 -7.04 7.39
CA PHE A 64 -9.74 -8.04 7.05
C PHE A 64 -11.11 -7.65 7.66
N PRO A 65 -12.22 -8.02 6.98
CA PRO A 65 -13.56 -7.67 7.45
C PRO A 65 -13.90 -8.36 8.77
N LYS A 66 -14.72 -7.69 9.57
CA LYS A 66 -15.24 -8.22 10.82
C LYS A 66 -16.67 -8.72 10.65
N SER A 67 -16.88 -10.02 10.85
CA SER A 67 -18.19 -10.68 10.71
C SER A 67 -19.28 -10.11 11.62
N TYR A 68 -18.91 -9.48 12.73
CA TYR A 68 -19.84 -8.84 13.65
C TYR A 68 -20.31 -7.45 13.19
N ARG A 69 -19.72 -6.88 12.11
CA ARG A 69 -20.07 -5.55 11.60
C ARG A 69 -20.92 -5.66 10.35
N HIS A 70 -21.84 -4.71 10.19
CA HIS A 70 -22.57 -4.56 8.94
C HIS A 70 -21.59 -4.27 7.78
N PRO A 71 -21.69 -4.92 6.60
CA PRO A 71 -20.70 -4.79 5.53
C PRO A 71 -20.42 -3.35 5.08
N SER A 72 -21.47 -2.51 4.97
CA SER A 72 -21.29 -1.10 4.58
C SER A 72 -20.56 -0.29 5.66
N LEU A 73 -20.83 -0.58 6.94
CA LEU A 73 -20.17 0.06 8.07
C LEU A 73 -18.71 -0.39 8.16
N ASP A 74 -18.44 -1.68 8.01
CA ASP A 74 -17.08 -2.21 8.02
C ASP A 74 -16.23 -1.62 6.89
N ALA A 75 -16.78 -1.53 5.67
CA ALA A 75 -16.12 -0.88 4.55
C ALA A 75 -15.81 0.59 4.84
N SER A 76 -16.77 1.35 5.41
CA SER A 76 -16.56 2.76 5.77
C SER A 76 -15.49 2.94 6.85
N ILE A 77 -15.54 2.13 7.92
CA ILE A 77 -14.56 2.15 9.02
C ILE A 77 -13.17 1.78 8.49
N THR A 78 -13.06 0.69 7.74
CA THR A 78 -11.79 0.22 7.18
C THR A 78 -11.19 1.27 6.26
N ARG A 79 -11.99 1.86 5.36
CA ARG A 79 -11.58 2.98 4.50
C ARG A 79 -11.07 4.18 5.29
N GLY A 80 -11.83 4.63 6.30
CA GLY A 80 -11.47 5.76 7.15
C GLY A 80 -10.15 5.53 7.89
N ARG A 81 -9.97 4.35 8.48
CA ARG A 81 -8.77 3.98 9.23
C ARG A 81 -7.54 3.84 8.31
N THR A 82 -7.67 3.17 7.18
CA THR A 82 -6.58 3.02 6.20
C THR A 82 -6.12 4.39 5.68
N LYS A 83 -7.07 5.27 5.30
CA LYS A 83 -6.77 6.65 4.85
C LYS A 83 -6.11 7.48 5.96
N GLY A 84 -6.59 7.32 7.20
CA GLY A 84 -6.03 7.99 8.38
C GLY A 84 -4.58 7.59 8.66
N GLU A 85 -4.28 6.30 8.66
CA GLU A 85 -2.93 5.76 8.87
C GLU A 85 -1.94 6.26 7.81
N ALA A 86 -2.30 6.17 6.52
CA ALA A 86 -1.45 6.64 5.43
C ALA A 86 -1.18 8.14 5.53
N ARG A 87 -2.23 8.96 5.77
CA ARG A 87 -2.07 10.40 5.96
C ARG A 87 -1.21 10.74 7.18
N CYS A 88 -1.29 9.95 8.25
CA CYS A 88 -0.46 10.12 9.42
C CYS A 88 1.02 9.92 9.06
N LEU A 89 1.36 8.79 8.44
CA LEU A 89 2.73 8.48 8.02
C LEU A 89 3.32 9.53 7.07
N ILE A 90 2.55 9.97 6.07
CA ILE A 90 2.98 11.03 5.14
C ILE A 90 3.28 12.34 5.89
N ARG A 91 2.43 12.74 6.84
CA ARG A 91 2.69 13.96 7.64
C ARG A 91 3.90 13.82 8.54
N CYS A 92 4.06 12.67 9.22
CA CYS A 92 5.23 12.40 10.05
C CYS A 92 6.52 12.49 9.22
N ARG A 93 6.54 11.89 8.03
CA ARG A 93 7.68 11.94 7.12
C ARG A 93 8.00 13.38 6.67
N ARG A 94 6.97 14.15 6.30
CA ARG A 94 7.12 15.58 5.95
C ARG A 94 7.64 16.43 7.11
N ALA A 95 7.36 16.03 8.35
CA ALA A 95 7.87 16.68 9.56
C ALA A 95 9.27 16.19 9.97
N GLY A 96 9.92 15.33 9.18
CA GLY A 96 11.25 14.78 9.49
C GLY A 96 11.25 13.68 10.54
N VAL A 97 10.08 13.17 10.96
CA VAL A 97 10.00 12.05 11.90
C VAL A 97 10.38 10.75 11.18
N PRO A 98 11.33 9.95 11.71
CA PRO A 98 11.73 8.69 11.09
C PRO A 98 10.57 7.70 11.13
N CYS A 99 9.98 7.46 9.95
CA CYS A 99 8.87 6.54 9.78
C CYS A 99 8.91 5.87 8.39
N PRO A 100 8.28 4.69 8.24
CA PRO A 100 8.20 4.02 6.94
C PRO A 100 7.55 4.90 5.87
N ALA A 101 8.07 4.83 4.64
CA ALA A 101 7.44 5.48 3.49
C ALA A 101 6.15 4.75 3.11
N VAL A 102 5.12 5.50 2.69
CA VAL A 102 3.90 4.92 2.15
C VAL A 102 4.10 4.73 0.66
N LEU A 103 4.27 3.48 0.22
CA LEU A 103 4.50 3.15 -1.19
C LEU A 103 3.20 3.10 -2.01
N GLY A 104 2.07 2.82 -1.37
CA GLY A 104 0.76 2.74 -1.99
C GLY A 104 -0.32 2.45 -0.97
N VAL A 105 -1.56 2.80 -1.32
CA VAL A 105 -2.74 2.55 -0.48
C VAL A 105 -3.86 2.07 -1.38
N ASP A 106 -4.31 0.83 -1.17
CA ASP A 106 -5.55 0.36 -1.77
C ASP A 106 -6.73 0.79 -0.89
N ILE A 107 -7.57 1.65 -1.45
CA ILE A 107 -8.82 2.08 -0.83
C ILE A 107 -9.94 1.46 -1.65
N ALA A 108 -10.06 0.14 -1.57
CA ALA A 108 -11.07 -0.62 -2.27
C ALA A 108 -12.46 0.01 -2.11
N LYS A 109 -13.18 0.09 -3.23
CA LYS A 109 -14.53 0.64 -3.32
C LYS A 109 -15.48 -0.34 -2.64
N ALA A 110 -16.37 0.16 -1.77
CA ALA A 110 -17.41 -0.67 -1.16
C ALA A 110 -18.18 -1.43 -2.26
N PRO A 111 -18.52 -2.72 -2.06
CA PRO A 111 -19.29 -3.47 -3.04
C PRO A 111 -20.69 -2.84 -3.16
N GLY A 112 -20.91 -2.04 -4.22
CA GLY A 112 -22.20 -1.38 -4.50
C GLY A 112 -22.17 0.09 -4.95
N GLY A 113 -21.02 0.75 -5.12
CA GLY A 113 -20.95 2.17 -5.51
C GLY A 113 -20.64 2.42 -6.99
N ALA A 114 -21.55 3.10 -7.69
CA ALA A 114 -21.44 3.58 -9.08
C ALA A 114 -20.08 4.24 -9.41
N VAL A 115 -19.63 4.03 -10.65
CA VAL A 115 -18.40 4.55 -11.25
C VAL A 115 -18.49 6.05 -11.50
N ASP A 116 -17.86 6.84 -10.63
CA ASP A 116 -17.43 8.19 -10.97
C ASP A 116 -16.01 8.41 -10.41
N GLY A 117 -15.10 8.79 -11.30
CA GLY A 117 -13.86 9.49 -10.95
C GLY A 117 -12.64 8.63 -10.60
N GLU A 118 -11.75 8.51 -11.58
CA GLU A 118 -10.32 8.26 -11.40
C GLU A 118 -9.71 9.27 -10.41
N GLU A 119 -9.50 8.88 -9.15
CA GLU A 119 -8.64 9.63 -8.21
C GLU A 119 -7.31 8.89 -8.08
N LYS A 120 -6.44 9.10 -9.09
CA LYS A 120 -4.99 8.87 -8.93
C LYS A 120 -4.48 9.84 -7.87
N GLY A 121 -4.09 9.34 -6.70
CA GLY A 121 -3.39 10.13 -5.67
C GLY A 121 -3.27 9.32 -4.39
N VAL A 122 -2.12 9.20 -3.74
CA VAL A 122 -0.99 10.13 -3.61
C VAL A 122 0.28 9.31 -3.50
N ALA A 123 1.23 9.55 -4.41
CA ALA A 123 2.64 9.27 -4.18
C ALA A 123 3.22 10.46 -3.38
N ALA A 124 3.86 10.17 -2.25
CA ALA A 124 4.66 11.11 -1.48
C ALA A 124 5.85 10.40 -0.87
#